data_AF-A0A3R9G6D1-F1
#
_entry.id   AF-A0A3R9G6D1-F1
#
_cell.length_a   1.000
_cell.length_b   1.000
_cell.length_c   1.000
_cell.angle_alpha   90.00
_cell.angle_beta   90.00
_cell.angle_gamma   90.00
#
_symmetry.space_group_name_H-M   'P 1'
#
loop_
_entity.id
_entity.type
_entity.pdbx_description
1 polymer ?
#
loop_
_entity_poly.entity_id
_entity_poly.type
_entity_poly.pdbx_seq_one_letter_code
_entity_poly.pdbx_strand_id
1 'polypeptide(L)'
;MGKSILFVSPTGTLDNGAERSITNLMVYLAQLDYNIFNVYPENGHPTHRAYRDKLQDAGVKLFPLTTVKWWWEEAPGNLLLSKEERVLFYQKNIQDIRDIISKNKIELVISNTANVFQGALAAACESVPHFWLIHEFPEREFAYYVDKFDFMLDNSEEVFAVQGNLKKSLEKIGNRNLKLQSFIPFTEISNESLGKGEQIRIVSVGLINENKNQMELLQAYLKLGRFDIPLIFIGDWEEEIKQECDEFIEKHSLTQVRFLGYRNLPWKEITSSDICVFNSKSESFSLVFIEAILKGVPTIVSDNLGYSTVRNIFNTGFVYPLGNIESLTETLENVIENFQNYKCAALETSQVAKQLYTIENCYKALLSRIEKSLSPVKNSLQAIELLLGSTLPNHSVFDIKKQFVTFFYSKLGENFSEENSLRFPLEYSDEIYVKLPSDVMRLRVDLSEIPSYYKNVKLQTYKKHEEIPIDFTNGIALADSLLFGKNDPQIHYNLESISETKFTFFYEMKDIFEPMREGSLLTELSELHLDNLSLQERIIQLEEQYQALNQQYHAIIGSRRWQLSTKIINFFRRKK
;
A
#
# COMPACT_ATOMS: atom_id res chain seq x y z
N MET A 1 15.53 -26.73 -23.03
CA MET A 1 14.42 -26.00 -22.40
C MET A 1 14.95 -25.52 -21.07
N GLY A 2 14.90 -24.22 -20.78
CA GLY A 2 15.39 -23.70 -19.50
C GLY A 2 14.54 -24.22 -18.33
N LYS A 3 15.12 -24.17 -17.12
CA LYS A 3 14.46 -24.67 -15.90
C LYS A 3 13.15 -23.94 -15.65
N SER A 4 12.18 -24.63 -15.06
CA SER A 4 10.94 -24.03 -14.58
C SER A 4 11.12 -23.41 -13.21
N ILE A 5 10.96 -22.08 -13.09
CA ILE A 5 11.19 -21.34 -11.85
C ILE A 5 9.91 -20.62 -11.45
N LEU A 6 9.46 -20.83 -10.21
CA LEU A 6 8.32 -20.14 -9.62
C LEU A 6 8.80 -19.07 -8.65
N PHE A 7 8.44 -17.82 -8.92
CA PHE A 7 8.59 -16.73 -7.98
C PHE A 7 7.34 -16.59 -7.11
N VAL A 8 7.54 -16.24 -5.84
CA VAL A 8 6.49 -15.85 -4.91
C VAL A 8 6.75 -14.41 -4.50
N SER A 9 5.96 -13.51 -5.06
CA SER A 9 6.14 -12.06 -4.95
C SER A 9 5.43 -11.47 -3.73
N PRO A 10 5.99 -10.45 -3.07
CA PRO A 10 5.45 -9.90 -1.83
C PRO A 10 4.21 -9.03 -1.99
N THR A 11 4.03 -8.39 -3.14
CA THR A 11 3.03 -7.33 -3.31
C THR A 11 2.34 -7.37 -4.66
N GLY A 12 3.02 -7.78 -5.74
CA GLY A 12 2.43 -7.72 -7.07
C GLY A 12 2.26 -6.28 -7.61
N THR A 13 3.10 -5.34 -7.20
CA THR A 13 2.99 -3.90 -7.51
C THR A 13 4.34 -3.28 -7.90
N LEU A 14 4.39 -2.08 -8.49
CA LEU A 14 5.66 -1.41 -8.87
C LEU A 14 5.97 -0.16 -8.02
N ASP A 15 5.43 -0.10 -6.81
CA ASP A 15 5.58 0.99 -5.85
C ASP A 15 6.78 0.82 -4.90
N ASN A 16 7.23 -0.42 -4.66
CA ASN A 16 8.36 -0.70 -3.76
C ASN A 16 9.60 -1.27 -4.49
N GLY A 17 10.77 -1.08 -3.88
CA GLY A 17 12.04 -1.44 -4.50
C GLY A 17 12.30 -2.95 -4.59
N ALA A 18 11.85 -3.73 -3.61
CA ALA A 18 12.01 -5.19 -3.60
C ALA A 18 11.26 -5.83 -4.77
N GLU A 19 10.01 -5.42 -5.00
CA GLU A 19 9.16 -5.92 -6.09
C GLU A 19 9.66 -5.46 -7.46
N ARG A 20 10.13 -4.21 -7.59
CA ARG A 20 10.81 -3.74 -8.82
C ARG A 20 12.02 -4.59 -9.16
N SER A 21 12.84 -4.90 -8.14
CA SER A 21 14.05 -5.69 -8.29
C SER A 21 13.77 -7.09 -8.80
N ILE A 22 12.84 -7.80 -8.16
CA ILE A 22 12.50 -9.17 -8.56
C ILE A 22 11.79 -9.21 -9.91
N THR A 23 10.99 -8.20 -10.23
CA THR A 23 10.36 -8.05 -11.56
C THR A 23 11.41 -7.99 -12.66
N ASN A 24 12.46 -7.20 -12.49
CA ASN A 24 13.54 -7.13 -13.49
C ASN A 24 14.30 -8.45 -13.59
N LEU A 25 14.53 -9.17 -12.48
CA LEU A 25 15.12 -10.51 -12.52
C LEU A 25 14.25 -11.51 -13.28
N MET A 26 12.94 -11.52 -13.05
CA MET A 26 12.00 -12.40 -13.77
C MET A 26 12.02 -12.15 -15.27
N VAL A 27 11.97 -10.87 -15.69
CA VAL A 27 12.06 -10.48 -17.11
C VAL A 27 13.37 -10.96 -17.73
N TYR A 28 14.49 -10.76 -17.03
CA TYR A 28 15.80 -11.18 -17.51
C TYR A 28 15.94 -12.71 -17.63
N LEU A 29 15.46 -13.47 -16.64
CA LEU A 29 15.50 -14.92 -16.72
C LEU A 29 14.60 -15.46 -17.85
N ALA A 30 13.46 -14.83 -18.11
CA ALA A 30 12.62 -15.18 -19.25
C ALA A 30 13.34 -14.94 -20.59
N GLN A 31 14.13 -13.86 -20.70
CA GLN A 31 14.98 -13.60 -21.87
C GLN A 31 16.11 -14.62 -22.05
N LEU A 32 16.51 -15.32 -20.98
CA LEU A 32 17.47 -16.43 -21.01
C LEU A 32 16.81 -17.81 -21.24
N ASP A 33 15.59 -17.84 -21.79
CA ASP A 33 14.83 -19.06 -22.10
C ASP A 33 14.46 -19.94 -20.89
N TYR A 34 14.46 -19.38 -19.66
CA TYR A 34 13.86 -20.05 -18.49
C TYR A 34 12.34 -19.96 -18.53
N ASN A 35 11.66 -21.00 -18.03
CA ASN A 35 10.20 -20.99 -17.91
C ASN A 35 9.81 -20.32 -16.58
N ILE A 36 9.48 -19.03 -16.63
CA ILE A 36 9.20 -18.25 -15.43
C ILE A 36 7.70 -18.23 -15.12
N PHE A 37 7.38 -18.52 -13.87
CA PHE A 37 6.06 -18.44 -13.27
C PHE A 37 6.12 -17.50 -12.08
N ASN A 38 5.04 -16.79 -11.81
CA ASN A 38 4.96 -15.86 -10.69
C ASN A 38 3.61 -15.96 -10.00
N VAL A 39 3.65 -16.21 -8.70
CA VAL A 39 2.51 -16.10 -7.79
C VAL A 39 2.63 -14.79 -7.02
N TYR A 40 1.52 -14.07 -6.91
CA TYR A 40 1.46 -12.79 -6.20
C TYR A 40 0.06 -12.58 -5.61
N PRO A 41 -0.06 -11.75 -4.55
CA PRO A 41 -1.38 -11.39 -4.03
C PRO A 41 -2.10 -10.47 -5.02
N GLU A 42 -3.31 -10.82 -5.43
CA GLU A 42 -4.15 -9.91 -6.22
C GLU A 42 -4.52 -8.69 -5.35
N ASN A 43 -4.42 -7.49 -5.91
CA ASN A 43 -4.76 -6.25 -5.20
C ASN A 43 -5.14 -5.12 -6.17
N GLY A 44 -5.85 -4.12 -5.63
CA GLY A 44 -6.36 -2.97 -6.40
C GLY A 44 -5.35 -1.83 -6.61
N HIS A 45 -4.07 -1.98 -6.25
CA HIS A 45 -3.13 -0.87 -6.26
C HIS A 45 -2.94 -0.28 -7.68
N PRO A 46 -2.80 1.06 -7.85
CA PRO A 46 -2.71 1.69 -9.17
C PRO A 46 -1.61 1.15 -10.09
N THR A 47 -0.51 0.67 -9.52
CA THR A 47 0.63 0.11 -10.27
C THR A 47 0.47 -1.40 -10.58
N HIS A 48 -0.56 -2.07 -10.07
CA HIS A 48 -0.79 -3.50 -10.25
C HIS A 48 -0.97 -3.88 -11.73
N ARG A 49 -1.69 -3.06 -12.50
CA ARG A 49 -1.84 -3.29 -13.94
C ARG A 49 -0.49 -3.25 -14.67
N ALA A 50 0.30 -2.21 -14.43
CA ALA A 50 1.63 -2.06 -15.04
C ALA A 50 2.60 -3.18 -14.63
N TYR A 51 2.47 -3.69 -13.41
CA TYR A 51 3.20 -4.88 -12.95
C TYR A 51 2.87 -6.11 -13.79
N ARG A 52 1.57 -6.41 -13.97
CA ARG A 52 1.12 -7.57 -14.75
C ARG A 52 1.53 -7.45 -16.21
N ASP A 53 1.28 -6.29 -16.82
CA ASP A 53 1.60 -6.04 -18.23
C ASP A 53 3.11 -6.25 -18.48
N LYS A 54 3.98 -5.68 -17.62
CA LYS A 54 5.44 -5.84 -17.74
C LYS A 54 5.89 -7.30 -17.70
N LEU A 55 5.29 -8.13 -16.84
CA LEU A 55 5.65 -9.54 -16.72
C LEU A 55 5.06 -10.39 -17.85
N GLN A 56 3.81 -10.14 -18.25
CA GLN A 56 3.15 -10.83 -19.36
C GLN A 56 3.85 -10.57 -20.69
N ASP A 57 4.26 -9.32 -20.95
CA ASP A 57 5.02 -8.93 -22.14
C ASP A 57 6.36 -9.67 -22.24
N ALA A 58 6.95 -10.03 -21.10
CA ALA A 58 8.16 -10.83 -21.01
C ALA A 58 7.91 -12.36 -21.07
N GLY A 59 6.67 -12.80 -21.24
CA GLY A 59 6.30 -14.22 -21.31
C GLY A 59 6.22 -14.92 -19.94
N VAL A 60 6.20 -14.18 -18.84
CA VAL A 60 6.06 -14.73 -17.49
C VAL A 60 4.61 -15.18 -17.26
N LYS A 61 4.43 -16.41 -16.75
CA LYS A 61 3.10 -16.96 -16.43
C LYS A 61 2.65 -16.51 -15.05
N LEU A 62 1.54 -15.77 -15.02
CA LEU A 62 1.02 -15.12 -13.82
C LEU A 62 -0.10 -15.92 -13.15
N PHE A 63 -0.01 -16.07 -11.83
CA PHE A 63 -1.01 -16.69 -10.98
C PHE A 63 -1.38 -15.75 -9.82
N PRO A 64 -2.37 -14.87 -10.01
CA PRO A 64 -2.88 -14.07 -8.91
C PRO A 64 -3.58 -14.95 -7.87
N LEU A 65 -3.27 -14.74 -6.59
CA LEU A 65 -3.94 -15.40 -5.48
C LEU A 65 -4.72 -14.40 -4.64
N THR A 66 -5.97 -14.72 -4.36
CA THR A 66 -6.78 -13.99 -3.40
C THR A 66 -6.31 -14.27 -1.99
N THR A 67 -6.14 -13.22 -1.20
CA THR A 67 -5.58 -13.31 0.15
C THR A 67 -6.27 -12.34 1.08
N VAL A 68 -6.26 -12.66 2.37
CA VAL A 68 -6.70 -11.73 3.44
C VAL A 68 -5.50 -11.16 4.16
N LYS A 69 -4.46 -11.99 4.34
CA LYS A 69 -3.16 -11.59 4.84
C LYS A 69 -2.12 -12.40 4.07
N TRP A 70 -1.25 -11.71 3.34
CA TRP A 70 -0.25 -12.35 2.50
C TRP A 70 1.09 -12.55 3.21
N TRP A 71 1.48 -11.61 4.05
CA TRP A 71 2.71 -11.72 4.83
C TRP A 71 2.50 -12.57 6.07
N TRP A 72 3.56 -12.82 6.83
CA TRP A 72 3.46 -13.39 8.17
C TRP A 72 2.39 -12.69 9.01
N GLU A 73 1.82 -13.44 9.94
CA GLU A 73 0.76 -12.96 10.84
C GLU A 73 1.19 -11.73 11.64
N GLU A 74 2.46 -11.70 12.08
CA GLU A 74 3.03 -10.61 12.88
C GLU A 74 3.52 -9.43 12.03
N ALA A 75 3.51 -9.56 10.70
CA ALA A 75 3.90 -8.48 9.81
C ALA A 75 2.92 -7.31 9.93
N PRO A 76 3.38 -6.06 9.74
CA PRO A 76 2.50 -4.88 9.77
C PRO A 76 1.36 -4.97 8.74
N GLY A 77 0.32 -4.18 8.96
CA GLY A 77 -0.88 -4.10 8.12
C GLY A 77 -2.12 -4.71 8.77
N ASN A 78 -3.27 -4.48 8.14
CA ASN A 78 -4.57 -4.80 8.70
C ASN A 78 -4.75 -6.30 8.96
N LEU A 79 -5.22 -6.64 10.17
CA LEU A 79 -5.60 -8.00 10.54
C LEU A 79 -7.08 -8.19 10.28
N LEU A 80 -7.44 -8.25 9.01
CA LEU A 80 -8.79 -8.58 8.59
C LEU A 80 -9.12 -10.02 9.02
N LEU A 81 -10.39 -10.26 9.34
CA LEU A 81 -10.93 -11.54 9.80
C LEU A 81 -10.44 -12.05 11.16
N SER A 82 -11.00 -13.17 11.59
CA SER A 82 -10.43 -13.94 12.71
C SER A 82 -9.07 -14.53 12.33
N LYS A 83 -8.29 -14.90 13.34
CA LYS A 83 -7.00 -15.56 13.14
C LYS A 83 -7.19 -16.91 12.44
N GLU A 84 -8.24 -17.63 12.79
CA GLU A 84 -8.62 -18.92 12.24
C GLU A 84 -8.87 -18.80 10.74
N GLU A 85 -9.66 -17.81 10.32
CA GLU A 85 -9.92 -17.55 8.90
C GLU A 85 -8.65 -17.14 8.13
N ARG A 86 -7.79 -16.29 8.71
CA ARG A 86 -6.48 -16.00 8.09
C ARG A 86 -5.62 -17.24 7.92
N VAL A 87 -5.62 -18.14 8.91
CA VAL A 87 -4.93 -19.43 8.81
C VAL A 87 -5.48 -20.29 7.67
N LEU A 88 -6.80 -20.28 7.44
CA LEU A 88 -7.41 -20.94 6.28
C LEU A 88 -6.91 -20.37 4.96
N PHE A 89 -6.71 -19.04 4.86
CA PHE A 89 -6.10 -18.42 3.68
C PHE A 89 -4.64 -18.80 3.51
N TYR A 90 -3.84 -18.86 4.58
CA TYR A 90 -2.47 -19.35 4.48
C TYR A 90 -2.45 -20.79 3.95
N GLN A 91 -3.28 -21.67 4.49
CA GLN A 91 -3.39 -23.06 4.03
C GLN A 91 -3.82 -23.12 2.57
N LYS A 92 -4.82 -22.33 2.16
CA LYS A 92 -5.29 -22.27 0.77
C LYS A 92 -4.19 -21.80 -0.17
N ASN A 93 -3.51 -20.72 0.16
CA ASN A 93 -2.45 -20.16 -0.67
C ASN A 93 -1.26 -21.11 -0.80
N ILE A 94 -0.89 -21.81 0.28
CA ILE A 94 0.13 -22.87 0.23
C ILE A 94 -0.33 -23.98 -0.71
N GLN A 95 -1.59 -24.44 -0.62
CA GLN A 95 -2.12 -25.48 -1.50
C GLN A 95 -2.12 -25.06 -2.97
N ASP A 96 -2.59 -23.85 -3.27
CA ASP A 96 -2.62 -23.33 -4.64
C ASP A 96 -1.19 -23.26 -5.22
N ILE A 97 -0.20 -22.84 -4.42
CA ILE A 97 1.21 -22.84 -4.83
C ILE A 97 1.72 -24.26 -5.05
N ARG A 98 1.37 -25.23 -4.20
CA ARG A 98 1.71 -26.65 -4.39
C ARG A 98 1.13 -27.20 -5.68
N ASP A 99 -0.14 -26.91 -5.98
CA ASP A 99 -0.80 -27.31 -7.22
C ASP A 99 -0.11 -26.70 -8.44
N ILE A 100 0.32 -25.44 -8.35
CA ILE A 100 1.11 -24.77 -9.40
C ILE A 100 2.46 -25.47 -9.57
N ILE A 101 3.17 -25.79 -8.47
CA ILE A 101 4.45 -26.49 -8.48
C ILE A 101 4.31 -27.83 -9.21
N SER A 102 3.36 -28.65 -8.77
CA SER A 102 3.13 -30.00 -9.29
C SER A 102 2.66 -29.98 -10.76
N LYS A 103 1.67 -29.14 -11.10
CA LYS A 103 1.10 -29.05 -12.46
C LYS A 103 2.12 -28.56 -13.49
N ASN A 104 2.95 -27.59 -13.12
CA ASN A 104 3.89 -26.96 -14.04
C ASN A 104 5.30 -27.55 -13.99
N LYS A 105 5.51 -28.58 -13.15
CA LYS A 105 6.81 -29.24 -12.94
C LYS A 105 7.88 -28.21 -12.59
N ILE A 106 7.59 -27.39 -11.59
CA ILE A 106 8.53 -26.37 -11.11
C ILE A 106 9.76 -27.06 -10.52
N GLU A 107 10.94 -26.58 -10.91
CA GLU A 107 12.24 -27.11 -10.49
C GLU A 107 12.92 -26.26 -9.42
N LEU A 108 12.47 -25.02 -9.23
CA LEU A 108 12.96 -24.10 -8.20
C LEU A 108 11.85 -23.11 -7.80
N VAL A 109 11.69 -22.90 -6.50
CA VAL A 109 10.85 -21.82 -5.95
C VAL A 109 11.72 -20.72 -5.37
N ILE A 110 11.40 -19.46 -5.65
CA ILE A 110 12.09 -18.28 -5.12
C ILE A 110 11.07 -17.39 -4.41
N SER A 111 11.14 -17.30 -3.08
CA SER A 111 10.30 -16.36 -2.31
C SER A 111 11.02 -15.03 -2.13
N ASN A 112 10.29 -13.93 -2.37
CA ASN A 112 10.84 -12.59 -2.29
C ASN A 112 10.32 -11.79 -1.09
N THR A 113 11.27 -11.16 -0.39
CA THR A 113 11.22 -10.50 0.94
C THR A 113 11.16 -11.48 2.11
N ALA A 114 11.58 -11.02 3.30
CA ALA A 114 11.45 -11.79 4.54
C ALA A 114 9.99 -12.12 4.90
N ASN A 115 9.04 -11.41 4.31
CA ASN A 115 7.63 -11.43 4.69
C ASN A 115 6.85 -12.65 4.15
N VAL A 116 7.35 -13.30 3.09
CA VAL A 116 6.58 -14.27 2.28
C VAL A 116 7.09 -15.68 2.50
N PHE A 117 6.29 -16.52 3.14
CA PHE A 117 6.71 -17.85 3.61
C PHE A 117 6.07 -19.03 2.90
N GLN A 118 4.98 -18.77 2.17
CA GLN A 118 4.16 -19.80 1.53
C GLN A 118 4.96 -20.57 0.48
N GLY A 119 5.85 -19.89 -0.25
CA GLY A 119 6.72 -20.52 -1.24
C GLY A 119 7.68 -21.54 -0.62
N ALA A 120 8.28 -21.24 0.54
CA ALA A 120 9.15 -22.17 1.24
C ALA A 120 8.40 -23.41 1.73
N LEU A 121 7.20 -23.22 2.30
CA LEU A 121 6.36 -24.34 2.76
C LEU A 121 5.91 -25.22 1.58
N ALA A 122 5.41 -24.61 0.51
CA ALA A 122 4.94 -25.33 -0.67
C ALA A 122 6.09 -26.10 -1.35
N ALA A 123 7.26 -25.48 -1.50
CA ALA A 123 8.44 -26.13 -2.05
C ALA A 123 8.90 -27.32 -1.18
N ALA A 124 8.87 -27.16 0.15
CA ALA A 124 9.22 -28.23 1.09
C ALA A 124 8.27 -29.43 0.99
N CYS A 125 6.96 -29.20 0.86
CA CYS A 125 5.98 -30.27 0.68
C CYS A 125 6.22 -31.04 -0.64
N GLU A 126 6.47 -30.31 -1.72
CA GLU A 126 6.65 -30.90 -3.06
C GLU A 126 8.10 -31.37 -3.33
N SER A 127 8.99 -31.32 -2.34
CA SER A 127 10.41 -31.68 -2.45
C SER A 127 11.18 -30.88 -3.52
N VAL A 128 10.78 -29.62 -3.74
CA VAL A 128 11.41 -28.69 -4.68
C VAL A 128 12.39 -27.79 -3.93
N PRO A 129 13.59 -27.51 -4.47
CA PRO A 129 14.52 -26.58 -3.84
C PRO A 129 13.92 -25.17 -3.75
N HIS A 130 14.29 -24.46 -2.69
CA HIS A 130 13.79 -23.13 -2.39
C HIS A 130 14.93 -22.14 -2.15
N PHE A 131 14.85 -20.96 -2.78
CA PHE A 131 15.69 -19.80 -2.45
C PHE A 131 14.86 -18.70 -1.79
N TRP A 132 15.42 -18.05 -0.78
CA TRP A 132 14.75 -16.94 -0.09
C TRP A 132 15.54 -15.64 -0.31
N LEU A 133 14.88 -14.57 -0.76
CA LEU A 133 15.50 -13.25 -0.90
C LEU A 133 15.03 -12.32 0.23
N ILE A 134 15.96 -11.75 0.99
CA ILE A 134 15.69 -10.84 2.09
C ILE A 134 16.14 -9.43 1.73
N HIS A 135 15.19 -8.49 1.77
CA HIS A 135 15.41 -7.08 1.46
C HIS A 135 15.40 -6.21 2.71
N GLU A 136 14.82 -6.65 3.81
CA GLU A 136 14.50 -5.83 4.96
C GLU A 136 15.55 -6.00 6.07
N PHE A 137 15.84 -4.93 6.83
CA PHE A 137 16.58 -5.08 8.10
C PHE A 137 15.66 -5.68 9.17
N PRO A 138 16.16 -6.54 10.07
CA PRO A 138 15.37 -7.18 11.12
C PRO A 138 15.12 -6.23 12.31
N GLU A 139 14.62 -5.03 12.02
CA GLU A 139 14.44 -3.94 12.95
C GLU A 139 13.08 -3.26 12.71
N ARG A 140 12.60 -2.49 13.70
CA ARG A 140 11.33 -1.74 13.63
C ARG A 140 10.17 -2.66 13.20
N GLU A 141 9.45 -2.31 12.15
CA GLU A 141 8.29 -3.05 11.62
C GLU A 141 8.64 -4.46 11.12
N PHE A 142 9.91 -4.75 10.88
CA PHE A 142 10.40 -6.06 10.44
C PHE A 142 11.13 -6.82 11.55
N ALA A 143 11.16 -6.31 12.79
CA ALA A 143 11.82 -7.00 13.91
C ALA A 143 11.25 -8.41 14.18
N TYR A 144 9.98 -8.64 13.83
CA TYR A 144 9.28 -9.90 14.07
C TYR A 144 9.90 -11.09 13.32
N TYR A 145 10.60 -10.88 12.19
CA TYR A 145 11.14 -12.02 11.42
C TYR A 145 12.48 -12.53 11.98
N VAL A 146 13.09 -11.84 12.97
CA VAL A 146 14.27 -12.34 13.70
C VAL A 146 14.03 -13.77 14.18
N ASP A 147 12.88 -13.99 14.82
CA ASP A 147 12.49 -15.30 15.38
C ASP A 147 12.18 -16.35 14.30
N LYS A 148 12.07 -15.92 13.04
CA LYS A 148 11.79 -16.77 11.87
C LYS A 148 13.03 -17.03 11.02
N PHE A 149 14.17 -16.40 11.33
CA PHE A 149 15.35 -16.48 10.47
C PHE A 149 15.94 -17.89 10.42
N ASP A 150 16.01 -18.60 11.55
CA ASP A 150 16.44 -20.00 11.58
C ASP A 150 15.49 -20.89 10.76
N PHE A 151 14.18 -20.63 10.79
CA PHE A 151 13.20 -21.31 9.92
C PHE A 151 13.50 -21.07 8.44
N MET A 152 13.84 -19.84 8.03
CA MET A 152 14.20 -19.54 6.64
C MET A 152 15.44 -20.31 6.19
N LEU A 153 16.48 -20.39 7.04
CA LEU A 153 17.73 -21.11 6.78
C LEU A 153 17.53 -22.63 6.70
N ASP A 154 16.68 -23.18 7.56
CA ASP A 154 16.41 -24.62 7.60
C ASP A 154 15.52 -25.06 6.43
N ASN A 155 14.63 -24.18 5.93
CA ASN A 155 13.67 -24.48 4.87
C ASN A 155 14.03 -23.92 3.49
N SER A 156 15.25 -23.42 3.33
CA SER A 156 15.79 -22.98 2.04
C SER A 156 17.11 -23.67 1.74
N GLU A 157 17.36 -23.93 0.46
CA GLU A 157 18.66 -24.38 -0.02
C GLU A 157 19.69 -23.25 0.12
N GLU A 158 19.28 -22.03 -0.20
CA GLU A 158 20.08 -20.80 -0.02
C GLU A 158 19.18 -19.65 0.42
N VAL A 159 19.72 -18.77 1.25
CA VAL A 159 19.10 -17.48 1.60
C VAL A 159 20.02 -16.38 1.08
N PHE A 160 19.48 -15.46 0.30
CA PHE A 160 20.21 -14.32 -0.22
C PHE A 160 19.72 -13.05 0.46
N ALA A 161 20.63 -12.31 1.08
CA ALA A 161 20.34 -10.99 1.63
C ALA A 161 20.93 -9.89 0.75
N VAL A 162 20.37 -8.69 0.82
CA VAL A 162 21.00 -7.51 0.24
C VAL A 162 22.46 -7.42 0.72
N GLN A 163 23.37 -7.28 -0.24
CA GLN A 163 24.81 -7.14 -0.01
C GLN A 163 25.10 -5.96 0.93
N GLY A 164 26.10 -6.10 1.80
CA GLY A 164 26.55 -5.02 2.67
C GLY A 164 26.00 -5.13 4.08
N ASN A 165 25.46 -4.04 4.61
CA ASN A 165 25.12 -3.95 6.03
C ASN A 165 23.97 -4.89 6.43
N LEU A 166 22.99 -5.13 5.54
CA LEU A 166 21.92 -6.09 5.83
C LEU A 166 22.47 -7.50 6.06
N LYS A 167 23.27 -8.01 5.12
CA LYS A 167 23.93 -9.31 5.27
C LYS A 167 24.74 -9.39 6.57
N LYS A 168 25.54 -8.37 6.88
CA LYS A 168 26.35 -8.32 8.12
C LYS A 168 25.48 -8.34 9.39
N SER A 169 24.31 -7.72 9.37
CA SER A 169 23.36 -7.78 10.49
C SER A 169 22.78 -9.18 10.65
N LEU A 170 22.38 -9.83 9.55
CA LEU A 170 21.83 -11.20 9.57
C LEU A 170 22.87 -12.26 9.98
N GLU A 171 24.14 -12.10 9.56
CA GLU A 171 25.25 -12.98 9.96
C GLU A 171 25.52 -12.97 11.49
N LYS A 172 25.05 -11.93 12.21
CA LYS A 172 25.16 -11.85 13.67
C LYS A 172 24.00 -12.53 14.39
N ILE A 173 22.85 -12.69 13.72
CA ILE A 173 21.62 -13.26 14.29
C ILE A 173 21.60 -14.77 14.07
N GLY A 174 22.00 -15.24 12.88
CA GLY A 174 21.93 -16.64 12.52
C GLY A 174 22.94 -17.51 13.29
N ASN A 175 22.45 -18.61 13.87
CA ASN A 175 23.31 -19.62 14.50
C ASN A 175 24.14 -20.40 13.47
N ARG A 176 23.79 -20.31 12.17
CA ARG A 176 24.38 -21.09 11.06
C ARG A 176 24.61 -20.20 9.84
N ASN A 177 25.83 -19.67 9.70
CA ASN A 177 26.20 -18.77 8.60
C ASN A 177 26.45 -19.45 7.24
N LEU A 178 26.25 -20.77 7.09
CA LEU A 178 26.71 -21.51 5.91
C LEU A 178 25.85 -21.31 4.64
N LYS A 179 24.59 -20.86 4.76
CA LYS A 179 23.64 -20.72 3.63
C LYS A 179 23.27 -19.26 3.28
N LEU A 180 23.91 -18.28 3.95
CA LEU A 180 23.60 -16.87 3.75
C LEU A 180 24.52 -16.25 2.68
N GLN A 181 23.98 -16.06 1.49
CA GLN A 181 24.62 -15.40 0.36
C GLN A 181 24.16 -13.95 0.23
N SER A 182 24.72 -13.23 -0.75
CA SER A 182 24.31 -11.86 -1.05
C SER A 182 23.94 -11.64 -2.50
N PHE A 183 23.10 -10.65 -2.71
CA PHE A 183 22.78 -10.08 -4.02
C PHE A 183 22.66 -8.56 -3.92
N ILE A 184 22.68 -7.89 -5.06
CA ILE A 184 22.43 -6.45 -5.16
C ILE A 184 21.04 -6.27 -5.81
N PRO A 185 20.08 -5.58 -5.15
CA PRO A 185 18.82 -5.24 -5.80
C PRO A 185 19.04 -4.42 -7.08
N PHE A 186 18.31 -4.75 -8.15
CA PHE A 186 18.50 -4.23 -9.50
C PHE A 186 17.32 -3.39 -9.97
N THR A 187 17.59 -2.18 -10.43
CA THR A 187 16.61 -1.34 -11.15
C THR A 187 17.09 -1.09 -12.58
N GLU A 188 16.19 -1.24 -13.53
CA GLU A 188 16.45 -0.90 -14.94
C GLU A 188 16.24 0.60 -15.14
N ILE A 189 17.22 1.26 -15.77
CA ILE A 189 17.18 2.70 -16.01
C ILE A 189 17.19 2.97 -17.50
N SER A 190 16.36 3.92 -17.92
CA SER A 190 16.37 4.38 -19.31
C SER A 190 17.76 4.92 -19.71
N ASN A 191 18.20 4.61 -20.92
CA ASN A 191 19.41 5.18 -21.49
C ASN A 191 19.24 6.65 -21.93
N GLU A 192 18.06 7.24 -21.75
CA GLU A 192 17.79 8.64 -22.07
C GLU A 192 18.69 9.57 -21.24
N SER A 193 19.28 10.56 -21.91
CA SER A 193 20.03 11.62 -21.25
C SER A 193 19.10 12.50 -20.40
N LEU A 194 19.61 13.01 -19.28
CA LEU A 194 18.88 14.01 -18.49
C LEU A 194 18.57 15.26 -19.33
N GLY A 195 17.47 15.94 -18.99
CA GLY A 195 17.14 17.22 -19.60
C GLY A 195 18.22 18.28 -19.32
N LYS A 196 18.36 19.28 -20.17
CA LYS A 196 19.25 20.42 -19.88
C LYS A 196 18.61 21.31 -18.82
N GLY A 197 19.35 21.62 -17.76
CA GLY A 197 18.92 22.55 -16.71
C GLY A 197 19.63 23.89 -16.83
N GLU A 198 18.89 25.00 -16.84
CA GLU A 198 19.45 26.36 -16.91
C GLU A 198 19.93 26.90 -15.56
N GLN A 199 19.44 26.32 -14.46
CA GLN A 199 19.79 26.69 -13.09
C GLN A 199 19.94 25.46 -12.20
N ILE A 200 20.68 25.61 -11.11
CA ILE A 200 20.81 24.56 -10.09
C ILE A 200 19.48 24.38 -9.36
N ARG A 201 19.12 23.14 -9.05
CA ARG A 201 17.95 22.79 -8.23
C ARG A 201 18.32 21.71 -7.22
N ILE A 202 17.73 21.77 -6.04
CA ILE A 202 17.79 20.69 -5.06
C ILE A 202 16.57 19.81 -5.30
N VAL A 203 16.76 18.51 -5.48
CA VAL A 203 15.69 17.58 -5.81
C VAL A 203 15.70 16.38 -4.88
N SER A 204 14.53 15.96 -4.41
CA SER A 204 14.33 14.71 -3.69
C SER A 204 13.32 13.85 -4.43
N VAL A 205 13.66 12.59 -4.67
CA VAL A 205 12.82 11.62 -5.39
C VAL A 205 12.45 10.47 -4.47
N GLY A 206 11.16 10.23 -4.30
CA GLY A 206 10.61 9.17 -3.44
C GLY A 206 9.29 9.58 -2.80
N LEU A 207 8.58 8.59 -2.23
CA LEU A 207 7.36 8.81 -1.44
C LEU A 207 7.63 9.84 -0.32
N ILE A 208 6.68 10.71 -0.03
CA ILE A 208 6.76 11.64 1.08
C ILE A 208 6.11 11.00 2.29
N ASN A 209 6.93 10.57 3.23
CA ASN A 209 6.50 9.88 4.44
C ASN A 209 7.49 10.04 5.58
N GLU A 210 7.11 9.50 6.74
CA GLU A 210 7.91 9.62 7.96
C GLU A 210 9.32 9.05 7.81
N ASN A 211 9.48 7.93 7.08
CA ASN A 211 10.79 7.32 6.87
C ASN A 211 11.67 8.13 5.91
N LYS A 212 11.10 8.78 4.88
CA LYS A 212 11.87 9.57 3.91
C LYS A 212 12.25 10.97 4.44
N ASN A 213 11.62 11.42 5.52
CA ASN A 213 12.06 12.51 6.39
C ASN A 213 12.15 13.90 5.72
N GLN A 214 11.30 14.21 4.73
CA GLN A 214 11.35 15.45 3.93
C GLN A 214 11.45 16.74 4.75
N MET A 215 10.86 16.75 5.95
CA MET A 215 10.96 17.85 6.91
C MET A 215 12.42 18.24 7.23
N GLU A 216 13.33 17.27 7.33
CA GLU A 216 14.76 17.53 7.56
C GLU A 216 15.38 18.36 6.42
N LEU A 217 15.02 18.05 5.17
CA LEU A 217 15.49 18.80 4.01
C LEU A 217 14.88 20.20 3.96
N LEU A 218 13.60 20.36 4.34
CA LEU A 218 12.96 21.68 4.45
C LEU A 218 13.65 22.55 5.51
N GLN A 219 14.01 21.99 6.66
CA GLN A 219 14.71 22.70 7.72
C GLN A 219 16.12 23.13 7.28
N ALA A 220 16.87 22.25 6.62
CA ALA A 220 18.18 22.60 6.07
C ALA A 220 18.07 23.64 4.95
N TYR A 221 17.05 23.55 4.09
CA TYR A 221 16.81 24.54 3.03
C TYR A 221 16.48 25.93 3.59
N LEU A 222 15.64 26.00 4.63
CA LEU A 222 15.37 27.25 5.37
C LEU A 222 16.67 27.84 5.93
N LYS A 223 17.52 27.01 6.53
CA LYS A 223 18.79 27.43 7.13
C LYS A 223 19.81 27.90 6.09
N LEU A 224 19.88 27.23 4.94
CA LEU A 224 20.75 27.58 3.82
C LEU A 224 20.48 29.00 3.31
N GLY A 225 19.23 29.47 3.37
CA GLY A 225 18.85 30.84 2.98
C GLY A 225 18.99 31.16 1.48
N ARG A 226 19.34 30.18 0.64
CA ARG A 226 19.51 30.30 -0.82
C ARG A 226 18.21 30.02 -1.57
N PHE A 227 17.20 30.86 -1.35
CA PHE A 227 15.89 30.70 -1.98
C PHE A 227 15.90 30.96 -3.50
N ASP A 228 16.99 31.49 -4.05
CA ASP A 228 17.22 31.54 -5.50
C ASP A 228 17.28 30.15 -6.14
N ILE A 229 17.63 29.11 -5.36
CA ILE A 229 17.70 27.71 -5.81
C ILE A 229 16.39 27.00 -5.48
N PRO A 230 15.63 26.47 -6.46
CA PRO A 230 14.40 25.75 -6.16
C PRO A 230 14.65 24.43 -5.44
N LEU A 231 13.72 24.08 -4.54
CA LEU A 231 13.62 22.76 -3.92
C LEU A 231 12.42 22.01 -4.51
N ILE A 232 12.66 20.82 -5.04
CA ILE A 232 11.63 20.03 -5.74
C ILE A 232 11.52 18.64 -5.10
N PHE A 233 10.30 18.27 -4.71
CA PHE A 233 9.95 16.93 -4.27
C PHE A 233 9.17 16.21 -5.37
N ILE A 234 9.61 14.99 -5.73
CA ILE A 234 9.02 14.17 -6.78
C ILE A 234 8.63 12.80 -6.19
N GLY A 235 7.33 12.57 -6.08
CA GLY A 235 6.77 11.37 -5.48
C GLY A 235 5.38 11.64 -4.94
N ASP A 236 4.66 10.57 -4.67
CA ASP A 236 3.39 10.64 -3.94
C ASP A 236 3.61 11.01 -2.47
N TRP A 237 2.55 11.13 -1.67
CA TRP A 237 2.69 11.49 -0.25
C TRP A 237 1.66 10.83 0.66
N GLU A 238 2.06 10.64 1.92
CA GLU A 238 1.15 10.47 3.06
C GLU A 238 0.62 11.86 3.45
N GLU A 239 -0.71 11.99 3.57
CA GLU A 239 -1.38 13.27 3.75
C GLU A 239 -0.95 13.98 5.04
N GLU A 240 -0.75 13.25 6.14
CA GLU A 240 -0.31 13.80 7.42
C GLU A 240 1.07 14.46 7.29
N ILE A 241 2.02 13.77 6.65
CA ILE A 241 3.38 14.25 6.46
C ILE A 241 3.43 15.41 5.46
N LYS A 242 2.57 15.37 4.43
CA LYS A 242 2.43 16.45 3.47
C LYS A 242 1.88 17.72 4.13
N GLN A 243 0.88 17.58 4.98
CA GLN A 243 0.31 18.69 5.75
C GLN A 243 1.37 19.34 6.64
N GLU A 244 2.16 18.56 7.39
CA GLU A 244 3.26 19.08 8.20
C GLU A 244 4.26 19.90 7.35
N CYS A 245 4.60 19.40 6.16
CA CYS A 245 5.48 20.10 5.23
C CYS A 245 4.87 21.43 4.75
N ASP A 246 3.58 21.44 4.40
CA ASP A 246 2.89 22.64 3.93
C ASP A 246 2.78 23.71 5.01
N GLU A 247 2.42 23.31 6.25
CA GLU A 247 2.38 24.21 7.39
C GLU A 247 3.75 24.82 7.67
N PHE A 248 4.83 24.03 7.57
CA PHE A 248 6.19 24.52 7.72
C PHE A 248 6.56 25.53 6.63
N ILE A 249 6.18 25.26 5.38
CA ILE A 249 6.43 26.13 4.21
C ILE A 249 5.68 27.45 4.36
N GLU A 250 4.41 27.42 4.75
CA GLU A 250 3.58 28.60 4.97
C GLU A 250 4.14 29.45 6.12
N LYS A 251 4.42 28.81 7.26
CA LYS A 251 4.98 29.47 8.46
C LYS A 251 6.26 30.24 8.18
N HIS A 252 7.12 29.73 7.29
CA HIS A 252 8.41 30.35 6.95
C HIS A 252 8.41 31.06 5.58
N SER A 253 7.25 31.15 4.92
CA SER A 253 7.09 31.82 3.62
C SER A 253 8.05 31.31 2.53
N LEU A 254 8.24 29.99 2.45
CA LEU A 254 9.15 29.35 1.49
C LEU A 254 8.51 29.25 0.10
N THR A 255 8.72 30.24 -0.76
CA THR A 255 8.04 30.33 -2.08
C THR A 255 8.62 29.43 -3.17
N GLN A 256 9.81 28.86 -2.95
CA GLN A 256 10.60 28.17 -3.98
C GLN A 256 10.62 26.64 -3.79
N VAL A 257 9.69 26.12 -3.00
CA VAL A 257 9.46 24.69 -2.79
C VAL A 257 8.32 24.22 -3.69
N ARG A 258 8.50 23.07 -4.36
CA ARG A 258 7.47 22.49 -5.25
C ARG A 258 7.33 20.99 -5.01
N PHE A 259 6.08 20.54 -4.88
CA PHE A 259 5.71 19.14 -4.89
C PHE A 259 5.10 18.80 -6.24
N LEU A 260 5.73 17.88 -6.99
CA LEU A 260 5.24 17.49 -8.31
C LEU A 260 4.19 16.36 -8.24
N GLY A 261 4.12 15.66 -7.11
CA GLY A 261 3.30 14.46 -6.96
C GLY A 261 3.87 13.26 -7.69
N TYR A 262 3.08 12.19 -7.73
CA TYR A 262 3.46 10.96 -8.42
C TYR A 262 3.78 11.20 -9.90
N ARG A 263 4.86 10.56 -10.37
CA ARG A 263 5.31 10.55 -11.76
C ARG A 263 5.67 9.12 -12.15
N ASN A 264 5.12 8.63 -13.26
CA ASN A 264 5.46 7.31 -13.80
C ASN A 264 6.95 7.20 -14.18
N LEU A 265 7.53 8.32 -14.65
CA LEU A 265 8.93 8.43 -15.07
C LEU A 265 9.59 9.62 -14.36
N PRO A 266 9.89 9.52 -13.05
CA PRO A 266 10.35 10.67 -12.26
C PRO A 266 11.67 11.24 -12.78
N TRP A 267 12.54 10.38 -13.33
CA TRP A 267 13.83 10.79 -13.90
C TRP A 267 13.74 11.64 -15.17
N LYS A 268 12.55 11.79 -15.79
CA LYS A 268 12.34 12.76 -16.88
C LYS A 268 12.27 14.21 -16.38
N GLU A 269 11.95 14.40 -15.11
CA GLU A 269 11.89 15.71 -14.46
C GLU A 269 13.27 16.18 -13.99
N ILE A 270 14.27 15.27 -13.94
CA ILE A 270 15.63 15.54 -13.50
C ILE A 270 16.47 16.09 -14.65
N THR A 271 17.25 17.13 -14.34
CA THR A 271 18.11 17.84 -15.28
C THR A 271 19.59 17.63 -15.00
N SER A 272 20.42 18.01 -15.96
CA SER A 272 21.89 18.02 -15.84
C SER A 272 22.41 18.91 -14.71
N SER A 273 21.59 19.84 -14.21
CA SER A 273 21.96 20.88 -13.25
C SER A 273 21.42 20.61 -11.83
N ASP A 274 20.83 19.44 -11.60
CA ASP A 274 20.24 19.11 -10.30
C ASP A 274 21.24 18.50 -9.32
N ILE A 275 20.97 18.67 -8.03
CA ILE A 275 21.58 17.96 -6.90
C ILE A 275 20.48 17.11 -6.26
N CYS A 276 20.70 15.80 -6.15
CA CYS A 276 19.76 14.91 -5.47
C CYS A 276 20.06 14.85 -3.97
N VAL A 277 19.02 14.89 -3.14
CA VAL A 277 19.13 14.72 -1.68
C VAL A 277 18.22 13.60 -1.20
N PHE A 278 18.79 12.63 -0.50
CA PHE A 278 18.07 11.50 0.06
C PHE A 278 18.34 11.37 1.56
N ASN A 279 17.32 11.63 2.36
CA ASN A 279 17.39 11.89 3.79
C ASN A 279 16.67 10.82 4.63
N SER A 280 16.52 9.60 4.08
CA SER A 280 15.74 8.56 4.75
C SER A 280 16.33 8.14 6.10
N LYS A 281 15.45 7.87 7.07
CA LYS A 281 15.79 7.39 8.41
C LYS A 281 16.32 5.96 8.38
N SER A 282 15.75 5.11 7.53
CA SER A 282 16.19 3.73 7.35
C SER A 282 15.96 3.26 5.91
N GLU A 283 16.94 2.54 5.36
CA GLU A 283 16.92 1.91 4.05
C GLU A 283 17.79 0.66 4.13
N SER A 284 17.39 -0.41 3.45
CA SER A 284 18.29 -1.54 3.20
C SER A 284 19.15 -1.34 1.96
N PHE A 285 18.54 -0.85 0.88
CA PHE A 285 19.21 -0.56 -0.38
C PHE A 285 18.41 0.42 -1.24
N SER A 286 18.90 1.64 -1.37
CA SER A 286 18.18 2.70 -2.08
C SER A 286 18.37 2.61 -3.59
N LEU A 287 17.35 2.13 -4.30
CA LEU A 287 17.33 2.12 -5.76
C LEU A 287 17.38 3.53 -6.34
N VAL A 288 16.67 4.50 -5.75
CA VAL A 288 16.68 5.90 -6.22
C VAL A 288 18.06 6.55 -6.10
N PHE A 289 18.85 6.16 -5.10
CA PHE A 289 20.23 6.62 -4.98
C PHE A 289 21.11 6.05 -6.09
N ILE A 290 20.96 4.77 -6.39
CA ILE A 290 21.67 4.15 -7.53
C ILE A 290 21.24 4.80 -8.85
N GLU A 291 19.95 5.08 -9.00
CA GLU A 291 19.46 5.76 -10.19
C GLU A 291 20.12 7.14 -10.38
N ALA A 292 20.31 7.90 -9.30
CA ALA A 292 21.06 9.15 -9.32
C ALA A 292 22.53 8.96 -9.75
N ILE A 293 23.21 7.95 -9.18
CA ILE A 293 24.60 7.60 -9.51
C ILE A 293 24.73 7.24 -10.99
N LEU A 294 23.85 6.37 -11.49
CA LEU A 294 23.86 5.91 -12.88
C LEU A 294 23.52 7.03 -13.86
N LYS A 295 22.76 8.05 -13.45
CA LYS A 295 22.53 9.27 -14.23
C LYS A 295 23.62 10.35 -14.05
N GLY A 296 24.63 10.10 -13.21
CA GLY A 296 25.73 11.02 -12.96
C GLY A 296 25.27 12.31 -12.29
N VAL A 297 24.32 12.22 -11.35
CA VAL A 297 23.79 13.35 -10.59
C VAL A 297 24.53 13.45 -9.25
N PRO A 298 25.13 14.61 -8.90
CA PRO A 298 25.67 14.84 -7.56
C PRO A 298 24.61 14.55 -6.50
N THR A 299 24.96 13.74 -5.50
CA THR A 299 23.98 13.27 -4.52
C THR A 299 24.49 13.42 -3.10
N ILE A 300 23.63 13.93 -2.22
CA ILE A 300 23.83 14.02 -0.77
C ILE A 300 22.88 13.02 -0.10
N VAL A 301 23.39 12.21 0.82
CA VAL A 301 22.61 11.19 1.53
C VAL A 301 22.86 11.21 3.02
N SER A 302 21.87 10.79 3.83
CA SER A 302 22.10 10.59 5.27
C SER A 302 23.05 9.41 5.53
N ASP A 303 23.54 9.26 6.77
CA ASP A 303 24.49 8.20 7.16
C ASP A 303 23.83 6.84 7.49
N ASN A 304 22.62 6.57 7.00
CA ASN A 304 21.96 5.30 7.25
C ASN A 304 22.71 4.10 6.59
N LEU A 305 22.39 2.89 7.07
CA LEU A 305 23.10 1.67 6.68
C LEU A 305 22.92 1.28 5.21
N GLY A 306 21.75 1.56 4.62
CA GLY A 306 21.47 1.29 3.21
C GLY A 306 22.23 2.21 2.26
N TYR A 307 22.25 3.51 2.55
CA TYR A 307 23.07 4.46 1.81
C TYR A 307 24.55 4.14 1.95
N SER A 308 25.02 3.87 3.17
CA SER A 308 26.41 3.43 3.40
C SER A 308 26.80 2.23 2.56
N THR A 309 25.89 1.27 2.38
CA THR A 309 26.10 0.11 1.52
C THR A 309 26.29 0.52 0.05
N VAL A 310 25.38 1.34 -0.51
CA VAL A 310 25.47 1.81 -1.89
C VAL A 310 26.75 2.63 -2.10
N ARG A 311 27.08 3.52 -1.17
CA ARG A 311 28.32 4.32 -1.21
C ARG A 311 29.56 3.45 -1.24
N ASN A 312 29.62 2.41 -0.42
CA ASN A 312 30.76 1.50 -0.38
C ASN A 312 30.92 0.70 -1.67
N ILE A 313 29.82 0.38 -2.36
CA ILE A 313 29.86 -0.34 -3.64
C ILE A 313 30.38 0.57 -4.77
N PHE A 314 29.94 1.83 -4.82
CA PHE A 314 30.23 2.74 -5.94
C PHE A 314 31.26 3.84 -5.63
N ASN A 315 31.75 3.90 -4.39
CA ASN A 315 32.68 4.91 -3.86
C ASN A 315 32.23 6.36 -4.17
N THR A 316 30.98 6.70 -3.85
CA THR A 316 30.38 7.99 -4.25
C THR A 316 29.37 8.53 -3.23
N GLY A 317 28.84 9.73 -3.48
CA GLY A 317 27.87 10.43 -2.65
C GLY A 317 28.47 11.16 -1.44
N PHE A 318 27.93 12.33 -1.14
CA PHE A 318 28.22 13.08 0.08
C PHE A 318 27.37 12.55 1.23
N VAL A 319 27.91 12.54 2.44
CA VAL A 319 27.19 12.06 3.63
C VAL A 319 27.18 13.10 4.72
N TYR A 320 26.02 13.19 5.37
CA TYR A 320 25.83 13.93 6.61
C TYR A 320 25.20 13.00 7.68
N PRO A 321 25.43 13.26 8.98
CA PRO A 321 24.76 12.53 10.04
C PRO A 321 23.25 12.79 10.06
N LEU A 322 22.43 11.74 10.06
CA LEU A 322 20.96 11.87 10.15
C LEU A 322 20.55 12.68 11.40
N GLY A 323 19.61 13.59 11.23
CA GLY A 323 19.14 14.54 12.26
C GLY A 323 20.00 15.79 12.39
N ASN A 324 21.16 15.87 11.74
CA ASN A 324 22.07 17.02 11.83
C ASN A 324 21.81 18.04 10.71
N ILE A 325 20.89 18.96 10.97
CA ILE A 325 20.53 20.05 10.04
C ILE A 325 21.72 20.92 9.66
N GLU A 326 22.65 21.19 10.59
CA GLU A 326 23.85 21.97 10.33
C GLU A 326 24.72 21.29 9.27
N SER A 327 25.04 20.01 9.51
CA SER A 327 25.91 19.25 8.61
C SER A 327 25.28 19.07 7.22
N LEU A 328 23.96 18.87 7.13
CA LEU A 328 23.25 18.86 5.86
C LEU A 328 23.35 20.21 5.14
N THR A 329 23.18 21.32 5.87
CA THR A 329 23.28 22.69 5.33
C THR A 329 24.68 22.99 4.80
N GLU A 330 25.72 22.73 5.59
CA GLU A 330 27.13 22.89 5.20
C GLU A 330 27.47 22.04 3.95
N THR A 331 26.96 20.80 3.91
CA THR A 331 27.16 19.92 2.76
C THR A 331 26.46 20.45 1.51
N LEU A 332 25.23 20.94 1.64
CA LEU A 332 24.49 21.58 0.54
C LEU A 332 25.24 22.80 0.00
N GLU A 333 25.67 23.70 0.87
CA GLU A 333 26.42 24.90 0.50
C GLU A 333 27.68 24.54 -0.29
N ASN A 334 28.50 23.63 0.24
CA ASN A 334 29.72 23.17 -0.43
C ASN A 334 29.43 22.54 -1.81
N VAL A 335 28.39 21.71 -1.93
CA VAL A 335 28.04 21.06 -3.21
C VAL A 335 27.50 22.06 -4.23
N ILE A 336 26.75 23.07 -3.79
CA ILE A 336 26.25 24.15 -4.65
C ILE A 336 27.42 25.00 -5.18
N GLU A 337 28.33 25.43 -4.31
CA GLU A 337 29.48 26.27 -4.69
C GLU A 337 30.44 25.55 -5.65
N ASN A 338 30.60 24.25 -5.47
CA ASN A 338 31.52 23.42 -6.26
C ASN A 338 30.79 22.53 -7.28
N PHE A 339 29.57 22.91 -7.68
CA PHE A 339 28.66 22.07 -8.47
C PHE A 339 29.32 21.49 -9.73
N GLN A 340 30.02 22.32 -10.51
CA GLN A 340 30.64 21.87 -11.77
C GLN A 340 31.68 20.77 -11.55
N ASN A 341 32.52 20.90 -10.52
CA ASN A 341 33.54 19.91 -10.19
C ASN A 341 32.89 18.58 -9.78
N TYR A 342 31.88 18.65 -8.90
CA TYR A 342 31.17 17.45 -8.45
C TYR A 342 30.30 16.83 -9.53
N LYS A 343 29.78 17.62 -10.47
CA LYS A 343 29.07 17.11 -11.64
C LYS A 343 30.00 16.31 -12.55
N CYS A 344 31.19 16.82 -12.84
CA CYS A 344 32.20 16.08 -13.60
C CYS A 344 32.57 14.75 -12.93
N ALA A 345 32.86 14.77 -11.62
CA ALA A 345 33.15 13.55 -10.86
C ALA A 345 31.98 12.55 -10.83
N ALA A 346 30.74 13.03 -10.72
CA ALA A 346 29.54 12.19 -10.78
C ALA A 346 29.37 11.53 -12.15
N LEU A 347 29.69 12.23 -13.24
CA LEU A 347 29.66 11.67 -14.60
C LEU A 347 30.73 10.58 -14.82
N GLU A 348 31.94 10.77 -14.29
CA GLU A 348 32.99 9.74 -14.31
C GLU A 348 32.56 8.51 -13.51
N THR A 349 32.02 8.73 -12.30
CA THR A 349 31.51 7.65 -11.44
C THR A 349 30.37 6.88 -12.13
N SER A 350 29.46 7.58 -12.82
CA SER A 350 28.36 6.99 -13.58
C SER A 350 28.86 5.99 -14.64
N GLN A 351 29.97 6.30 -15.34
CA GLN A 351 30.52 5.41 -16.35
C GLN A 351 31.00 4.09 -15.75
N VAL A 352 31.72 4.15 -14.62
CA VAL A 352 32.19 2.96 -13.89
C VAL A 352 31.01 2.19 -13.30
N ALA A 353 30.07 2.90 -12.67
CA ALA A 353 28.91 2.31 -12.03
C ALA A 353 28.03 1.52 -13.02
N LYS A 354 27.85 2.01 -14.26
CA LYS A 354 27.11 1.30 -15.31
C LYS A 354 27.73 -0.05 -15.73
N GLN A 355 29.06 -0.18 -15.62
CA GLN A 355 29.74 -1.44 -15.93
C GLN A 355 29.63 -2.44 -14.78
N LEU A 356 29.61 -1.94 -13.54
CA LEU A 356 29.48 -2.77 -12.34
C LEU A 356 28.04 -3.20 -12.09
N TYR A 357 27.09 -2.28 -12.29
CA TYR A 357 25.67 -2.47 -12.00
C TYR A 357 24.91 -2.99 -13.23
N THR A 358 25.24 -4.21 -13.64
CA THR A 358 24.44 -4.99 -14.60
C THR A 358 23.63 -6.04 -13.86
N ILE A 359 22.55 -6.52 -14.45
CA ILE A 359 21.68 -7.52 -13.82
C ILE A 359 22.45 -8.82 -13.50
N GLU A 360 23.38 -9.21 -14.37
CA GLU A 360 24.24 -10.39 -14.21
C GLU A 360 25.18 -10.23 -13.02
N ASN A 361 25.79 -9.06 -12.87
CA ASN A 361 26.67 -8.78 -11.74
C ASN A 361 25.88 -8.68 -10.44
N CYS A 362 24.71 -8.03 -10.48
CA CYS A 362 23.86 -7.83 -9.32
C CYS A 362 23.33 -9.14 -8.73
N TYR A 363 22.96 -10.08 -9.61
CA TYR A 363 22.46 -11.40 -9.23
C TYR A 363 23.47 -12.53 -9.42
N LYS A 364 24.76 -12.23 -9.56
CA LYS A 364 25.80 -13.21 -9.92
C LYS A 364 25.77 -14.49 -9.08
N ALA A 365 25.71 -14.35 -7.75
CA ALA A 365 25.67 -15.49 -6.83
C ALA A 365 24.40 -16.32 -7.01
N LEU A 366 23.25 -15.65 -7.15
CA LEU A 366 21.94 -16.27 -7.36
C LEU A 366 21.88 -16.99 -8.71
N LEU A 367 22.27 -16.34 -9.80
CA LEU A 367 22.31 -16.93 -11.14
C LEU A 367 23.23 -18.16 -11.19
N SER A 368 24.42 -18.08 -10.57
CA SER A 368 25.32 -19.24 -10.48
C SER A 368 24.70 -20.42 -9.74
N ARG A 369 23.83 -20.17 -8.74
CA ARG A 369 23.11 -21.23 -8.03
C ARG A 369 21.93 -21.76 -8.83
N ILE A 370 21.22 -20.91 -9.58
CA ILE A 370 20.16 -21.31 -10.52
C ILE A 370 20.74 -22.24 -11.60
N GLU A 371 21.92 -21.97 -12.15
CA GLU A 371 22.52 -22.77 -13.21
C GLU A 371 22.87 -24.19 -12.76
N LYS A 372 23.34 -24.35 -11.51
CA LYS A 372 23.71 -25.66 -10.95
C LYS A 372 22.52 -26.60 -10.88
N SER A 373 22.75 -27.89 -11.13
CA SER A 373 21.71 -28.91 -10.92
C SER A 373 21.35 -28.93 -9.44
N LEU A 374 20.09 -28.66 -9.12
CA LEU A 374 19.55 -28.75 -7.77
C LEU A 374 18.85 -30.10 -7.65
N SER A 375 19.25 -30.90 -6.66
CA SER A 375 18.57 -32.18 -6.39
C SER A 375 17.31 -31.92 -5.58
N PRO A 376 16.28 -32.79 -5.70
CA PRO A 376 15.14 -32.76 -4.78
C PRO A 376 15.60 -32.78 -3.33
N VAL A 377 15.06 -31.87 -2.52
CA VAL A 377 15.48 -31.68 -1.13
C VAL A 377 14.51 -32.42 -0.22
N LYS A 378 15.02 -33.33 0.61
CA LYS A 378 14.23 -33.91 1.70
C LYS A 378 14.14 -32.90 2.84
N ASN A 379 12.99 -32.24 2.94
CA ASN A 379 12.69 -31.32 4.04
C ASN A 379 11.85 -32.04 5.12
N SER A 380 12.12 -31.77 6.40
CA SER A 380 11.36 -32.35 7.51
C SER A 380 9.87 -31.97 7.49
N LEU A 381 9.53 -30.80 6.93
CA LEU A 381 8.15 -30.34 6.77
C LEU A 381 7.32 -31.23 5.84
N GLN A 382 7.96 -31.99 4.94
CA GLN A 382 7.26 -32.98 4.13
C GLN A 382 6.53 -34.01 5.00
N ALA A 383 7.06 -34.35 6.18
CA ALA A 383 6.43 -35.31 7.09
C ALA A 383 5.09 -34.82 7.66
N ILE A 384 4.82 -33.51 7.60
CA ILE A 384 3.59 -32.88 8.07
C ILE A 384 2.86 -32.15 6.93
N GLU A 385 3.12 -32.52 5.67
CA GLU A 385 2.52 -31.87 4.50
C GLU A 385 0.99 -31.86 4.53
N LEU A 386 0.39 -32.82 5.26
CA LEU A 386 -1.05 -32.91 5.42
C LEU A 386 -1.67 -31.72 6.19
N LEU A 387 -0.85 -31.01 6.97
CA LEU A 387 -1.25 -29.82 7.73
C LEU A 387 -0.97 -28.52 6.96
N LEU A 388 -0.22 -28.59 5.87
CA LEU A 388 0.32 -27.47 5.10
C LEU A 388 -0.43 -27.34 3.75
N GLY A 389 -1.74 -27.14 3.85
CA GLY A 389 -2.60 -26.85 2.70
C GLY A 389 -3.28 -28.04 2.02
N SER A 390 -2.83 -29.28 2.23
CA SER A 390 -3.38 -30.44 1.50
C SER A 390 -4.88 -30.68 1.69
N THR A 391 -5.43 -30.23 2.82
CA THR A 391 -6.85 -30.29 3.11
C THR A 391 -7.34 -28.92 3.54
N LEU A 392 -8.19 -28.33 2.72
CA LEU A 392 -8.93 -27.13 3.10
C LEU A 392 -10.27 -27.55 3.70
N PRO A 393 -10.58 -27.11 4.95
CA PRO A 393 -11.89 -27.35 5.49
C PRO A 393 -12.93 -26.60 4.65
N ASN A 394 -14.11 -27.20 4.50
CA ASN A 394 -15.22 -26.51 3.85
C ASN A 394 -15.65 -25.34 4.75
N HIS A 395 -15.37 -24.11 4.31
CA HIS A 395 -15.57 -22.90 5.09
C HIS A 395 -16.14 -21.77 4.22
N SER A 396 -17.18 -21.09 4.70
CA SER A 396 -17.91 -20.04 3.98
C SER A 396 -17.04 -18.83 3.62
N VAL A 397 -15.96 -18.58 4.38
CA VAL A 397 -14.99 -17.51 4.09
C VAL A 397 -14.42 -17.58 2.67
N PHE A 398 -14.29 -18.79 2.11
CA PHE A 398 -13.82 -18.98 0.75
C PHE A 398 -14.87 -18.61 -0.30
N ASP A 399 -16.15 -18.52 0.07
CA ASP A 399 -17.24 -18.16 -0.84
C ASP A 399 -17.39 -16.65 -0.97
N ILE A 400 -17.14 -15.89 0.09
CA ILE A 400 -17.14 -14.41 0.06
C ILE A 400 -16.08 -13.90 -0.92
N LYS A 401 -14.90 -14.52 -0.92
CA LYS A 401 -13.82 -14.18 -1.87
C LYS A 401 -14.08 -14.55 -3.33
N LYS A 402 -15.14 -15.32 -3.61
CA LYS A 402 -15.61 -15.57 -4.98
C LYS A 402 -16.61 -14.50 -5.45
N GLN A 403 -17.07 -13.64 -4.56
CA GLN A 403 -17.94 -12.52 -4.89
C GLN A 403 -17.11 -11.36 -5.45
N PHE A 404 -17.76 -10.48 -6.20
CA PHE A 404 -17.12 -9.30 -6.78
C PHE A 404 -17.95 -8.06 -6.46
N VAL A 405 -17.27 -6.95 -6.15
CA VAL A 405 -17.86 -5.63 -6.27
C VAL A 405 -17.82 -5.23 -7.74
N THR A 406 -18.99 -4.99 -8.33
CA THR A 406 -19.11 -4.67 -9.75
C THR A 406 -19.65 -3.26 -9.94
N PHE A 407 -18.89 -2.42 -10.61
CA PHE A 407 -19.26 -1.06 -10.98
C PHE A 407 -19.78 -1.06 -12.42
N PHE A 408 -21.09 -0.98 -12.58
CA PHE A 408 -21.75 -0.77 -13.86
C PHE A 408 -21.92 0.73 -14.13
N TYR A 409 -21.54 1.19 -15.31
CA TYR A 409 -21.66 2.60 -15.68
C TYR A 409 -22.45 2.77 -16.98
N SER A 410 -23.21 3.87 -17.08
CA SER A 410 -24.01 4.15 -18.27
C SER A 410 -24.19 5.65 -18.52
N LYS A 411 -24.52 6.00 -19.76
CA LYS A 411 -24.97 7.35 -20.13
C LYS A 411 -26.42 7.57 -19.71
N LEU A 412 -26.88 8.81 -19.78
CA LEU A 412 -28.29 9.13 -19.54
C LEU A 412 -29.19 8.42 -20.57
N GLY A 413 -30.17 7.65 -20.10
CA GLY A 413 -31.13 6.92 -20.94
C GLY A 413 -30.70 5.54 -21.43
N GLU A 414 -29.45 5.10 -21.21
CA GLU A 414 -28.98 3.75 -21.55
C GLU A 414 -29.21 2.74 -20.40
N ASN A 415 -29.34 1.44 -20.69
CA ASN A 415 -29.39 0.45 -19.61
C ASN A 415 -27.97 0.08 -19.16
N PHE A 416 -27.81 -0.31 -17.90
CA PHE A 416 -26.55 -0.94 -17.44
C PHE A 416 -26.32 -2.24 -18.22
N SER A 417 -25.06 -2.50 -18.57
CA SER A 417 -24.64 -3.66 -19.36
C SER A 417 -23.33 -4.24 -18.83
N GLU A 418 -23.10 -5.54 -19.03
CA GLU A 418 -21.86 -6.19 -18.58
C GLU A 418 -20.61 -5.65 -19.30
N GLU A 419 -20.75 -5.23 -20.56
CA GLU A 419 -19.66 -4.64 -21.34
C GLU A 419 -19.14 -3.33 -20.71
N ASN A 420 -20.02 -2.59 -20.03
CA ASN A 420 -19.70 -1.36 -19.34
C ASN A 420 -19.60 -1.59 -17.81
N SER A 421 -18.71 -2.50 -17.41
CA SER A 421 -18.49 -2.82 -16.01
C SER A 421 -17.01 -2.89 -15.62
N LEU A 422 -16.73 -2.63 -14.33
CA LEU A 422 -15.44 -2.88 -13.69
C LEU A 422 -15.69 -3.81 -12.50
N ARG A 423 -14.95 -4.93 -12.43
CA ARG A 423 -15.09 -5.92 -11.36
C ARG A 423 -13.86 -5.92 -10.48
N PHE A 424 -14.08 -5.93 -9.18
CA PHE A 424 -13.05 -6.02 -8.14
C PHE A 424 -13.43 -7.17 -7.20
N PRO A 425 -12.49 -8.01 -6.76
CA PRO A 425 -12.78 -9.04 -5.77
C PRO A 425 -13.43 -8.42 -4.51
N LEU A 426 -14.45 -9.08 -3.96
CA LEU A 426 -15.06 -8.61 -2.72
C LEU A 426 -14.11 -8.83 -1.54
N GLU A 427 -13.83 -7.75 -0.83
CA GLU A 427 -13.10 -7.74 0.43
C GLU A 427 -14.07 -7.52 1.60
N TYR A 428 -13.61 -7.72 2.84
CA TYR A 428 -14.42 -7.36 4.01
C TYR A 428 -14.41 -5.86 4.27
N SER A 429 -13.39 -5.16 3.81
CA SER A 429 -13.31 -3.71 3.81
C SER A 429 -12.35 -3.33 2.70
N ASP A 430 -12.70 -2.33 1.90
CA ASP A 430 -11.85 -1.90 0.79
C ASP A 430 -12.05 -0.42 0.47
N GLU A 431 -11.02 0.10 -0.18
CA GLU A 431 -11.00 1.39 -0.85
C GLU A 431 -10.75 1.16 -2.34
N ILE A 432 -11.82 1.13 -3.14
CA ILE A 432 -11.75 0.83 -4.56
C ILE A 432 -11.61 2.12 -5.36
N TYR A 433 -10.48 2.27 -6.02
CA TYR A 433 -10.27 3.32 -7.01
C TYR A 433 -10.91 2.96 -8.36
N VAL A 434 -11.78 3.83 -8.85
CA VAL A 434 -12.54 3.63 -10.10
C VAL A 434 -12.32 4.80 -11.05
N LYS A 435 -11.87 4.50 -12.27
CA LYS A 435 -11.80 5.48 -13.36
C LYS A 435 -12.87 5.18 -14.40
N LEU A 436 -13.82 6.09 -14.56
CA LEU A 436 -14.94 5.98 -15.49
C LEU A 436 -14.67 6.77 -16.78
N PRO A 437 -15.32 6.43 -17.91
CA PRO A 437 -15.37 7.30 -19.10
C PRO A 437 -15.99 8.68 -18.80
N SER A 438 -15.64 9.70 -19.59
CA SER A 438 -16.05 11.09 -19.34
C SER A 438 -17.53 11.39 -19.61
N ASP A 439 -18.23 10.50 -20.29
CA ASP A 439 -19.64 10.61 -20.67
C ASP A 439 -20.58 9.78 -19.78
N VAL A 440 -20.05 9.19 -18.70
CA VAL A 440 -20.86 8.47 -17.71
C VAL A 440 -21.66 9.45 -16.88
N MET A 441 -22.96 9.17 -16.75
CA MET A 441 -23.90 9.99 -15.96
C MET A 441 -24.57 9.20 -14.83
N ARG A 442 -24.53 7.86 -14.88
CA ARG A 442 -25.07 6.97 -13.84
C ARG A 442 -24.09 5.85 -13.53
N LEU A 443 -24.00 5.53 -12.24
CA LEU A 443 -23.19 4.45 -11.73
C LEU A 443 -24.06 3.55 -10.87
N ARG A 444 -23.95 2.24 -11.05
CA ARG A 444 -24.50 1.21 -10.17
C ARG A 444 -23.35 0.38 -9.62
N VAL A 445 -23.35 0.19 -8.31
CA VAL A 445 -22.38 -0.62 -7.60
C VAL A 445 -23.13 -1.83 -7.03
N ASP A 446 -22.76 -3.00 -7.53
CA ASP A 446 -23.27 -4.28 -7.05
C ASP A 446 -22.22 -4.82 -6.06
N LEU A 447 -22.55 -4.90 -4.76
CA LEU A 447 -21.55 -5.21 -3.72
C LEU A 447 -21.29 -6.73 -3.57
N SER A 448 -22.28 -7.58 -3.87
CA SER A 448 -22.16 -9.04 -3.86
C SER A 448 -23.29 -9.69 -4.67
N GLU A 449 -23.32 -11.01 -4.79
CA GLU A 449 -24.48 -11.74 -5.33
C GLU A 449 -25.40 -12.25 -4.20
N ILE A 450 -24.90 -12.29 -2.97
CA ILE A 450 -25.60 -12.78 -1.77
C ILE A 450 -26.12 -11.63 -0.89
N PRO A 451 -27.09 -11.88 0.00
CA PRO A 451 -27.50 -10.92 1.03
C PRO A 451 -26.30 -10.59 1.94
N SER A 452 -26.20 -9.34 2.38
CA SER A 452 -25.02 -8.84 3.09
C SER A 452 -25.31 -7.55 3.85
N TYR A 453 -24.41 -7.17 4.75
CA TYR A 453 -24.53 -5.99 5.58
C TYR A 453 -23.24 -5.19 5.49
N TYR A 454 -23.33 -3.90 5.19
CA TYR A 454 -22.17 -3.04 4.98
C TYR A 454 -22.25 -1.77 5.82
N LYS A 455 -21.13 -1.30 6.35
CA LYS A 455 -20.94 0.02 6.96
C LYS A 455 -20.08 0.90 6.07
N ASN A 456 -20.13 2.21 6.34
CA ASN A 456 -19.23 3.19 5.73
C ASN A 456 -19.24 3.17 4.19
N VAL A 457 -20.40 2.86 3.60
CA VAL A 457 -20.52 2.76 2.15
C VAL A 457 -20.57 4.15 1.54
N LYS A 458 -19.50 4.55 0.83
CA LYS A 458 -19.32 5.91 0.32
C LYS A 458 -18.72 5.90 -1.07
N LEU A 459 -19.17 6.84 -1.89
CA LEU A 459 -18.53 7.17 -3.16
C LEU A 459 -18.04 8.60 -3.09
N GLN A 460 -16.77 8.85 -3.40
CA GLN A 460 -16.19 10.19 -3.38
C GLN A 460 -15.46 10.51 -4.69
N THR A 461 -15.43 11.78 -5.08
CA THR A 461 -14.57 12.25 -6.17
C THR A 461 -13.09 12.14 -5.77
N TYR A 462 -12.23 11.67 -6.67
CA TYR A 462 -10.83 11.41 -6.34
C TYR A 462 -10.02 12.69 -6.01
N LYS A 463 -10.29 13.83 -6.66
CA LYS A 463 -9.48 15.04 -6.41
C LYS A 463 -9.97 15.89 -5.25
N LYS A 464 -11.30 16.00 -5.10
CA LYS A 464 -11.91 16.90 -4.12
C LYS A 464 -12.40 16.20 -2.85
N HIS A 465 -12.39 14.86 -2.84
CA HIS A 465 -12.97 14.06 -1.77
C HIS A 465 -14.44 14.43 -1.45
N GLU A 466 -15.16 14.94 -2.45
CA GLU A 466 -16.58 15.28 -2.33
C GLU A 466 -17.42 14.00 -2.36
N GLU A 467 -18.19 13.76 -1.30
CA GLU A 467 -19.06 12.60 -1.18
C GLU A 467 -20.30 12.73 -2.06
N ILE A 468 -20.56 11.67 -2.83
CA ILE A 468 -21.68 11.56 -3.75
C ILE A 468 -22.78 10.79 -3.03
N PRO A 469 -23.96 11.41 -2.83
CA PRO A 469 -25.04 10.76 -2.11
C PRO A 469 -25.58 9.57 -2.92
N ILE A 470 -26.03 8.55 -2.19
CA ILE A 470 -26.74 7.41 -2.77
C ILE A 470 -28.07 7.90 -3.34
N ASP A 471 -28.27 7.70 -4.64
CA ASP A 471 -29.51 8.04 -5.35
C ASP A 471 -30.59 6.97 -5.09
N PHE A 472 -30.18 5.69 -5.10
CA PHE A 472 -31.06 4.56 -4.80
C PHE A 472 -30.27 3.37 -4.25
N THR A 473 -30.89 2.59 -3.37
CA THR A 473 -30.38 1.28 -2.94
C THR A 473 -31.55 0.31 -2.76
N ASN A 474 -31.34 -0.98 -3.07
CA ASN A 474 -32.32 -2.03 -2.78
C ASN A 474 -32.18 -2.61 -1.36
N GLY A 475 -31.23 -2.08 -0.57
CA GLY A 475 -31.03 -2.39 0.84
C GLY A 475 -31.77 -1.41 1.78
N ILE A 476 -31.78 -1.74 3.07
CA ILE A 476 -32.29 -0.90 4.14
C ILE A 476 -31.14 -0.01 4.62
N ALA A 477 -31.27 1.30 4.50
CA ALA A 477 -30.32 2.26 5.03
C ALA A 477 -30.55 2.51 6.52
N LEU A 478 -29.49 2.38 7.32
CA LEU A 478 -29.47 2.54 8.77
C LEU A 478 -28.32 3.49 9.13
N ALA A 479 -28.57 4.76 9.43
CA ALA A 479 -27.55 5.76 9.79
C ALA A 479 -26.29 5.77 8.88
N ASP A 480 -25.27 4.97 9.21
CA ASP A 480 -23.98 4.79 8.51
C ASP A 480 -23.82 3.42 7.80
N SER A 481 -24.90 2.64 7.67
CA SER A 481 -24.88 1.26 7.19
C SER A 481 -26.03 0.90 6.24
N LEU A 482 -25.83 -0.17 5.46
CA LEU A 482 -26.76 -0.71 4.46
C LEU A 482 -26.93 -2.22 4.69
N LEU A 483 -28.16 -2.63 4.97
CA LEU A 483 -28.54 -4.03 5.13
C LEU A 483 -29.30 -4.55 3.91
N PHE A 484 -28.75 -5.56 3.26
CA PHE A 484 -29.35 -6.21 2.09
C PHE A 484 -29.86 -7.59 2.47
N GLY A 485 -31.17 -7.71 2.67
CA GLY A 485 -31.84 -8.98 3.01
C GLY A 485 -32.16 -9.88 1.80
N LYS A 486 -31.74 -9.48 0.60
CA LYS A 486 -31.97 -10.21 -0.66
C LYS A 486 -30.66 -10.29 -1.44
N ASN A 487 -30.60 -11.26 -2.36
CA ASN A 487 -29.50 -11.38 -3.32
C ASN A 487 -29.38 -10.12 -4.18
N ASP A 488 -28.19 -9.92 -4.74
CA ASP A 488 -27.85 -8.79 -5.62
C ASP A 488 -28.00 -7.41 -4.93
N PRO A 489 -27.19 -7.09 -3.88
CA PRO A 489 -27.11 -5.75 -3.29
C PRO A 489 -26.70 -4.68 -4.29
N GLN A 490 -27.58 -3.71 -4.54
CA GLN A 490 -27.37 -2.67 -5.54
C GLN A 490 -27.44 -1.28 -4.92
N ILE A 491 -26.48 -0.43 -5.30
CA ILE A 491 -26.41 0.97 -4.93
C ILE A 491 -26.23 1.81 -6.20
N HIS A 492 -27.04 2.82 -6.38
CA HIS A 492 -27.05 3.69 -7.55
C HIS A 492 -26.62 5.09 -7.15
N TYR A 493 -25.82 5.71 -8.02
CA TYR A 493 -25.34 7.07 -7.89
C TYR A 493 -25.65 7.85 -9.17
N ASN A 494 -26.10 9.09 -8.99
CA ASN A 494 -26.28 10.06 -10.06
C ASN A 494 -25.01 10.91 -10.20
N LEU A 495 -24.41 10.90 -11.38
CA LEU A 495 -23.17 11.60 -11.70
C LEU A 495 -23.37 12.77 -12.69
N GLU A 496 -24.59 13.15 -13.02
CA GLU A 496 -24.89 14.16 -14.06
C GLU A 496 -24.22 15.52 -13.82
N SER A 497 -24.09 15.93 -12.55
CA SER A 497 -23.48 17.19 -12.15
C SER A 497 -21.99 17.08 -11.81
N ILE A 498 -21.38 15.91 -11.97
CA ILE A 498 -20.00 15.64 -11.57
C ILE A 498 -19.08 15.71 -12.80
N SER A 499 -18.07 16.58 -12.73
CA SER A 499 -17.10 16.79 -13.83
C SER A 499 -15.86 15.89 -13.75
N GLU A 500 -15.68 15.17 -12.65
CA GLU A 500 -14.56 14.26 -12.45
C GLU A 500 -14.85 12.87 -13.01
N THR A 501 -13.82 12.21 -13.53
CA THR A 501 -13.93 10.85 -14.09
C THR A 501 -13.25 9.80 -13.21
N LYS A 502 -12.80 10.20 -12.02
CA LYS A 502 -12.04 9.38 -11.08
C LYS A 502 -12.72 9.44 -9.73
N PHE A 503 -12.94 8.27 -9.15
CA PHE A 503 -13.71 8.12 -7.94
C PHE A 503 -13.01 7.12 -7.00
N THR A 504 -13.33 7.25 -5.73
CA THR A 504 -12.95 6.30 -4.70
C THR A 504 -14.22 5.78 -4.04
N PHE A 505 -14.37 4.47 -3.94
CA PHE A 505 -15.51 3.83 -3.31
C PHE A 505 -15.06 3.07 -2.06
N PHE A 506 -15.70 3.35 -0.93
CA PHE A 506 -15.41 2.75 0.36
C PHE A 506 -16.57 1.88 0.80
N TYR A 507 -16.26 0.75 1.44
CA TYR A 507 -17.24 -0.05 2.14
C TYR A 507 -16.57 -0.92 3.21
N GLU A 508 -17.34 -1.34 4.20
CA GLU A 508 -16.95 -2.32 5.22
C GLU A 508 -18.07 -3.37 5.37
N MET A 509 -17.87 -4.56 4.81
CA MET A 509 -18.77 -5.70 5.00
C MET A 509 -18.68 -6.22 6.44
N LYS A 510 -19.84 -6.38 7.08
CA LYS A 510 -19.98 -7.02 8.37
C LYS A 510 -20.19 -8.51 8.24
N ASP A 511 -19.75 -9.24 9.27
CA ASP A 511 -19.96 -10.67 9.37
C ASP A 511 -21.45 -10.99 9.51
N ILE A 512 -21.96 -11.73 8.52
CA ILE A 512 -23.34 -12.23 8.45
C ILE A 512 -23.42 -13.73 8.74
N PHE A 513 -22.28 -14.42 8.88
CA PHE A 513 -22.20 -15.87 9.00
C PHE A 513 -22.07 -16.32 10.46
N GLU A 514 -21.47 -15.50 11.33
CA GLU A 514 -21.45 -15.70 12.78
C GLU A 514 -22.30 -14.66 13.49
N PRO A 515 -23.63 -14.84 13.50
CA PRO A 515 -24.54 -13.77 13.87
C PRO A 515 -24.53 -13.46 15.37
N MET A 516 -23.81 -14.22 16.21
CA MET A 516 -23.71 -14.02 17.66
C MET A 516 -22.36 -13.42 18.11
N ARG A 517 -21.44 -13.14 17.18
CA ARG A 517 -20.14 -12.54 17.50
C ARG A 517 -20.32 -11.06 17.83
N GLU A 518 -19.54 -10.54 18.78
CA GLU A 518 -19.54 -9.11 19.10
C GLU A 518 -19.19 -8.28 17.85
N GLY A 519 -20.05 -7.32 17.49
CA GLY A 519 -19.96 -6.55 16.23
C GLY A 519 -20.55 -7.22 14.99
N SER A 520 -21.24 -8.36 15.14
CA SER A 520 -22.03 -9.00 14.07
C SER A 520 -23.42 -8.38 13.93
N LEU A 521 -24.14 -8.78 12.87
CA LEU A 521 -25.47 -8.26 12.57
C LEU A 521 -26.48 -8.42 13.73
N LEU A 522 -26.57 -9.57 14.43
CA LEU A 522 -27.57 -9.67 15.53
C LEU A 522 -27.14 -8.86 16.75
N THR A 523 -25.85 -8.77 17.08
CA THR A 523 -25.40 -7.97 18.21
C THR A 523 -25.68 -6.48 17.97
N GLU A 524 -25.42 -5.97 16.77
CA GLU A 524 -25.75 -4.59 16.41
C GLU A 524 -27.26 -4.35 16.38
N LEU A 525 -28.04 -5.29 15.83
CA LEU A 525 -29.52 -5.20 15.87
C LEU A 525 -30.05 -5.24 17.31
N SER A 526 -29.41 -5.99 18.21
CA SER A 526 -29.77 -6.05 19.63
C SER A 526 -29.45 -4.74 20.35
N GLU A 527 -28.29 -4.13 20.08
CA GLU A 527 -27.92 -2.82 20.62
C GLU A 527 -28.86 -1.72 20.11
N LEU A 528 -29.11 -1.68 18.80
CA LEU A 528 -30.08 -0.75 18.20
C LEU A 528 -31.50 -0.93 18.78
N HIS A 529 -31.88 -2.16 19.12
CA HIS A 529 -33.16 -2.43 19.78
C HIS A 529 -33.20 -1.86 21.20
N LEU A 530 -32.13 -2.00 21.97
CA LEU A 530 -32.00 -1.43 23.32
C LEU A 530 -32.03 0.11 23.29
N ASP A 531 -31.30 0.72 22.35
CA ASP A 531 -31.31 2.16 22.15
C ASP A 531 -32.70 2.67 21.78
N ASN A 532 -33.41 1.97 20.88
CA ASN A 532 -34.79 2.31 20.51
C ASN A 532 -35.74 2.28 21.71
N LEU A 533 -35.64 1.26 22.57
CA LEU A 533 -36.43 1.19 23.80
C LEU A 533 -36.13 2.38 24.74
N SER A 534 -34.85 2.75 24.90
CA SER A 534 -34.46 3.90 25.73
C SER A 534 -35.00 5.23 25.19
N LEU A 535 -35.02 5.41 23.86
CA LEU A 535 -35.57 6.59 23.21
C LEU A 535 -37.09 6.67 23.38
N GLN A 536 -37.78 5.54 23.30
CA GLN A 536 -39.22 5.47 23.56
C GLN A 536 -39.56 5.88 25.00
N GLU A 537 -38.81 5.40 25.99
CA GLU A 537 -38.97 5.84 27.38
C GLU A 537 -38.74 7.35 27.54
N ARG A 538 -37.73 7.88 26.84
CA ARG A 538 -37.45 9.32 26.90
C ARG A 538 -38.55 10.17 26.28
N ILE A 539 -39.14 9.71 25.19
CA ILE A 539 -40.29 10.37 24.55
C ILE A 539 -41.46 10.42 25.53
N ILE A 540 -41.79 9.29 26.19
CA ILE A 540 -42.86 9.22 27.19
C ILE A 540 -42.60 10.22 28.34
N GLN A 541 -41.38 10.28 28.87
CA GLN A 541 -41.04 11.25 29.93
C GLN A 541 -41.19 12.71 29.48
N LEU A 542 -40.79 13.03 28.24
CA LEU A 542 -40.94 14.38 27.69
C LEU A 542 -42.41 14.75 27.49
N GLU A 543 -43.24 13.80 27.04
CA GLU A 543 -44.68 13.98 26.93
C GLU A 543 -45.31 14.26 28.30
N GLU A 544 -44.94 13.53 29.35
CA GLU A 544 -45.41 13.78 30.72
C GLU A 544 -45.00 15.16 31.24
N GLN A 545 -43.74 15.55 31.03
CA GLN A 545 -43.24 16.88 31.41
C GLN A 545 -43.97 18.00 30.67
N TYR A 546 -44.20 17.81 29.36
CA TYR A 546 -44.96 18.75 28.55
C TYR A 546 -46.40 18.90 29.06
N GLN A 547 -47.07 17.80 29.39
CA GLN A 547 -48.43 17.83 29.96
C GLN A 547 -48.45 18.55 31.31
N ALA A 548 -47.49 18.29 32.20
CA ALA A 548 -47.40 18.95 33.50
C ALA A 548 -47.16 20.46 33.36
N LEU A 549 -46.25 20.87 32.47
CA LEU A 549 -45.98 22.27 32.19
C LEU A 549 -47.21 22.97 31.60
N ASN A 550 -47.91 22.29 30.68
CA ASN A 550 -49.14 22.81 30.08
C ASN A 550 -50.25 23.00 31.13
N GLN A 551 -50.40 22.06 32.08
CA GLN A 551 -51.31 22.22 33.20
C GLN A 551 -50.93 23.39 34.11
N GLN A 552 -49.66 23.57 34.44
CA GLN A 552 -49.19 24.72 35.24
C GLN A 552 -49.44 26.05 34.52
N TYR A 553 -49.16 26.11 33.22
CA TYR A 553 -49.45 27.27 32.38
C TYR A 553 -50.94 27.62 32.44
N HIS A 554 -51.81 26.63 32.23
CA HIS A 554 -53.26 26.80 32.31
C HIS A 554 -53.75 27.22 33.72
N ALA A 555 -53.14 26.70 34.79
CA ALA A 555 -53.44 27.08 36.16
C ALA A 555 -53.07 28.54 36.47
N ILE A 556 -51.93 29.01 35.96
CA ILE A 556 -51.47 30.40 36.15
C ILE A 556 -52.40 31.37 35.42
N ILE A 557 -52.68 31.12 34.13
CA ILE A 557 -53.55 32.02 33.34
C ILE A 557 -55.02 31.97 33.82
N GLY A 558 -55.45 30.84 34.38
CA GLY A 558 -56.77 30.67 34.99
C GLY A 558 -56.88 31.26 36.40
N SER A 559 -55.77 31.60 37.05
CA SER A 559 -55.78 32.11 38.41
C SER A 559 -56.47 33.47 38.52
N ARG A 560 -57.24 33.68 39.60
CA ARG A 560 -57.93 34.96 39.84
C ARG A 560 -56.96 36.14 39.83
N ARG A 561 -55.74 35.97 40.36
CA ARG A 561 -54.71 37.01 40.39
C ARG A 561 -54.30 37.40 38.98
N TRP A 562 -53.98 36.43 38.11
CA TRP A 562 -53.62 36.71 36.72
C TRP A 562 -54.81 37.31 35.97
N GLN A 563 -56.00 36.71 36.06
CA GLN A 563 -57.20 37.22 35.40
C GLN A 563 -57.59 38.64 35.84
N LEU A 564 -57.50 38.96 37.14
CA LEU A 564 -57.74 40.32 37.66
C LEU A 564 -56.66 41.28 37.19
N SER A 565 -55.38 40.89 37.23
CA SER A 565 -54.26 41.72 36.76
C SER A 565 -54.40 42.01 35.27
N THR A 566 -54.69 41.00 34.46
CA THR A 566 -54.95 41.13 33.03
C THR A 566 -56.21 41.95 32.75
N LYS A 567 -57.31 41.77 33.52
CA LYS A 567 -58.51 42.62 33.41
C LYS A 567 -58.23 44.06 33.80
N ILE A 568 -57.43 44.31 34.84
CA ILE A 568 -57.03 45.66 35.28
C ILE A 568 -56.12 46.31 34.23
N ILE A 569 -55.11 45.61 33.74
CA ILE A 569 -54.24 46.09 32.66
C ILE A 569 -55.06 46.38 31.40
N ASN A 570 -55.99 45.49 31.03
CA ASN A 570 -56.88 45.71 29.89
C ASN A 570 -57.90 46.83 30.15
N PHE A 571 -58.33 47.05 31.40
CA PHE A 571 -59.19 48.17 31.79
C PHE A 571 -58.45 49.51 31.69
N PHE A 572 -57.21 49.58 32.17
CA PHE A 572 -56.37 50.78 32.01
C PHE A 572 -55.90 50.99 30.57
N ARG A 573 -55.70 49.93 29.78
CA ARG A 573 -55.48 50.06 28.33
C ARG A 573 -56.72 50.50 27.56
N ARG A 574 -57.94 50.21 28.06
CA ARG A 574 -59.21 50.64 27.45
C ARG A 574 -59.68 52.03 27.90
N LYS A 575 -59.10 52.60 28.96
CA LYS A 575 -59.26 54.02 29.35
C LYS A 575 -58.03 54.83 28.91
N LYS A 576 -57.96 55.07 27.61
CA LYS A 576 -57.62 56.40 27.10
C LYS A 576 -58.80 57.33 27.38
#